data_AF-A0A831PSE2-F1
#
_entry.id   AF-A0A831PSE2-F1
#
_cell.length_a   1.000
_cell.length_b   1.000
_cell.length_c   1.000
_cell.angle_alpha   90.00
_cell.angle_beta   90.00
_cell.angle_gamma   90.00
#
_symmetry.space_group_name_H-M   'P 1'
#
loop_
_entity.id
_entity.type
_entity.pdbx_description
1 polymer ?
#
loop_
_entity_poly.entity_id
_entity_poly.type
_entity_poly.pdbx_seq_one_letter_code
_entity_poly.pdbx_strand_id
1 'polypeptide(L)' 'AVNVGQERQTAANFIARLQISYPALLDAESQVAQRYGVIALPTTVLVDREGVVRGKILGEAEAATFESMVQALLKN' A
#
# COMPACT_ATOMS: atom_id res chain seq x y z
N ALA A 1 4.17 -1.76 -2.55
CA ALA A 1 2.91 -1.11 -2.99
C ALA A 1 2.12 -2.04 -3.91
N VAL A 2 0.81 -1.82 -4.08
CA VAL A 2 -0.03 -2.53 -5.07
C VAL A 2 -0.64 -1.47 -5.99
N ASN A 3 -0.23 -1.45 -7.25
CA ASN A 3 -0.80 -0.59 -8.28
C ASN A 3 -2.20 -1.08 -8.68
N VAL A 4 -3.15 -0.19 -8.97
CA VAL A 4 -4.55 -0.55 -9.23
C VAL A 4 -4.96 -0.10 -10.63
N GLY A 5 -5.35 -1.05 -11.49
CA GLY A 5 -6.03 -0.80 -12.76
C GLY A 5 -5.20 -0.15 -13.87
N GLN A 6 -3.92 0.17 -13.66
CA GLN A 6 -3.07 0.75 -14.70
C GLN A 6 -2.38 -0.33 -15.53
N GLU A 7 -2.00 -0.01 -16.76
CA GLU A 7 -1.17 -0.90 -17.57
C GLU A 7 0.20 -1.14 -16.93
N ARG A 8 0.72 -2.37 -17.12
CA ARG A 8 2.03 -2.79 -16.58
C ARG A 8 3.14 -1.81 -16.92
N GLN A 9 3.23 -1.35 -18.17
CA GLN A 9 4.31 -0.46 -18.60
C GLN A 9 4.23 0.91 -17.92
N THR A 10 3.02 1.45 -17.76
CA THR A 10 2.78 2.73 -17.06
C THR A 10 3.21 2.63 -15.59
N ALA A 11 2.82 1.57 -14.89
CA ALA A 11 3.23 1.33 -13.51
C ALA A 11 4.76 1.14 -13.39
N ALA A 12 5.36 0.33 -14.27
CA ALA A 12 6.80 0.08 -14.28
C ALA A 12 7.62 1.35 -14.53
N ASN A 13 7.22 2.18 -15.48
CA ASN A 13 7.87 3.46 -15.77
C ASN A 13 7.81 4.40 -14.55
N PHE A 14 6.67 4.45 -13.86
CA PHE A 14 6.50 5.29 -12.68
C PHE A 14 7.41 4.85 -11.52
N ILE A 15 7.49 3.54 -11.25
CA ILE A 15 8.38 2.96 -10.24
C ILE A 15 9.84 3.28 -10.57
N ALA A 16 10.27 3.08 -11.82
CA ALA A 16 11.63 3.37 -12.26
C ALA A 16 11.99 4.85 -12.08
N ARG A 17 11.08 5.76 -12.46
CA ARG A 17 11.29 7.21 -12.34
C ARG A 17 11.43 7.67 -10.89
N LEU A 18 10.65 7.10 -9.97
CA LEU A 18 10.70 7.44 -8.54
C LEU A 18 11.78 6.67 -7.76
N GLN A 19 12.50 5.75 -8.41
CA GLN A 19 13.51 4.90 -7.77
C GLN A 19 12.98 4.18 -6.52
N ILE A 20 11.74 3.68 -6.61
CA ILE A 20 11.11 2.94 -5.51
C ILE A 20 11.92 1.68 -5.21
N SER A 21 12.43 1.59 -3.97
CA SER A 21 13.33 0.51 -3.52
C SER A 21 12.62 -0.71 -2.94
N TYR A 22 11.31 -0.60 -2.67
CA TYR A 22 10.51 -1.68 -2.12
C TYR A 22 9.72 -2.42 -3.22
N PRO A 23 9.31 -3.69 -2.98
CA PRO A 23 8.49 -4.43 -3.94
C PRO A 23 7.17 -3.74 -4.29
N ALA A 24 6.84 -3.70 -5.57
CA ALA A 24 5.57 -3.23 -6.08
C ALA A 24 4.88 -4.31 -6.92
N LEU A 25 3.59 -4.51 -6.69
CA LEU A 25 2.75 -5.47 -7.39
C LEU A 25 1.73 -4.74 -8.28
N LEU A 26 1.14 -5.47 -9.23
CA LEU A 26 0.14 -4.97 -10.17
C LEU A 26 -1.20 -5.69 -9.95
N ASP A 27 -2.23 -4.95 -9.56
CA ASP A 27 -3.63 -5.39 -9.48
C ASP A 27 -4.40 -4.84 -10.70
N ALA A 28 -4.12 -5.42 -11.86
CA ALA A 28 -4.60 -4.93 -13.16
C ALA A 28 -6.14 -4.92 -13.26
N GLU A 29 -6.81 -5.85 -12.58
CA GLU A 29 -8.27 -5.97 -12.57
C GLU A 29 -8.91 -5.39 -11.30
N SER A 30 -8.12 -4.73 -10.45
CA SER A 30 -8.59 -4.13 -9.18
C SER A 30 -9.22 -5.14 -8.20
N GLN A 31 -8.95 -6.44 -8.34
CA GLN A 31 -9.55 -7.48 -7.51
C GLN A 31 -9.03 -7.42 -6.07
N VAL A 32 -7.75 -7.12 -5.89
CA VAL A 32 -7.14 -6.96 -4.54
C VAL A 32 -7.71 -5.71 -3.88
N ALA A 33 -7.77 -4.59 -4.61
CA ALA A 33 -8.36 -3.35 -4.12
C ALA A 33 -9.81 -3.55 -3.64
N GLN A 34 -10.62 -4.27 -4.42
CA GLN A 34 -12.00 -4.61 -4.05
C GLN A 34 -12.08 -5.48 -2.78
N ARG A 35 -11.25 -6.53 -2.67
CA ARG A 35 -11.22 -7.41 -1.48
C ARG A 35 -10.82 -6.67 -0.20
N TYR A 36 -9.98 -5.66 -0.30
CA TYR A 36 -9.57 -4.81 0.82
C TYR A 36 -10.51 -3.59 1.05
N GLY A 37 -11.62 -3.50 0.31
CA GLY A 37 -12.60 -2.41 0.42
C GLY A 37 -11.98 -1.05 0.15
N VAL A 38 -11.09 -0.94 -0.83
CA VAL A 38 -10.49 0.33 -1.24
C VAL A 38 -11.53 1.13 -2.02
N ILE A 39 -11.94 2.27 -1.47
CA ILE A 39 -12.94 3.16 -2.09
C ILE A 39 -12.33 4.47 -2.61
N ALA A 40 -11.12 4.81 -2.19
CA ALA A 40 -10.35 5.95 -2.71
C ALA A 40 -8.85 5.65 -2.63
N LEU A 41 -8.09 6.27 -3.53
CA LEU A 41 -6.64 6.20 -3.57
C LEU A 41 -6.02 7.54 -3.08
N PRO A 42 -4.84 7.50 -2.43
CA PRO A 42 -4.19 6.30 -1.93
C PRO A 42 -4.92 5.71 -0.70
N THR A 43 -4.73 4.41 -0.47
CA THR A 43 -5.13 3.72 0.76
C THR A 43 -3.95 2.90 1.25
N THR A 44 -3.58 3.04 2.52
CA THR A 44 -2.59 2.19 3.18
C THR A 44 -3.29 1.25 4.15
N VAL A 45 -2.92 -0.04 4.13
CA VAL A 45 -3.39 -1.05 5.07
C VAL A 45 -2.20 -1.55 5.89
N LEU A 46 -2.33 -1.53 7.21
CA LEU A 46 -1.30 -2.02 8.13
C LEU A 46 -1.70 -3.42 8.61
N VAL A 47 -0.80 -4.39 8.40
CA VAL A 47 -0.99 -5.80 8.73
C VAL A 47 0.14 -6.24 9.67
N ASP A 48 -0.18 -6.98 10.73
CA ASP A 48 0.81 -7.50 11.68
C ASP A 48 1.41 -8.85 11.26
N ARG A 49 2.25 -9.43 12.15
CA ARG A 49 2.98 -10.68 11.88
C ARG A 49 2.06 -11.90 11.79
N GLU A 50 0.90 -11.83 12.42
CA GLU A 50 -0.13 -12.86 12.42
C GLU A 50 -1.06 -12.74 11.20
N GLY A 51 -0.83 -11.75 10.34
CA GLY A 51 -1.64 -11.52 9.13
C GLY A 51 -2.95 -10.77 9.40
N VAL A 52 -3.09 -10.12 10.56
CA VAL A 52 -4.29 -9.39 10.94
C VAL A 52 -4.17 -7.91 10.58
N VAL A 53 -5.22 -7.35 9.98
CA VAL A 53 -5.30 -5.91 9.69
C VAL A 53 -5.45 -5.14 11.01
N ARG A 54 -4.49 -4.27 11.31
CA ARG A 54 -4.46 -3.43 12.52
C ARG A 54 -4.79 -1.97 12.27
N GLY A 55 -4.76 -1.53 11.01
CA GLY A 55 -5.08 -0.15 10.67
C GLY A 55 -5.28 0.08 9.18
N LYS A 56 -5.96 1.18 8.85
CA LYS A 56 -6.18 1.66 7.49
C LYS A 56 -6.07 3.18 7.46
N ILE A 57 -5.35 3.72 6.50
CA ILE A 57 -5.30 5.14 6.19
C ILE A 57 -5.96 5.34 4.84
N LEU A 58 -6.91 6.27 4.77
CA LEU A 58 -7.52 6.75 3.54
C LEU A 58 -6.93 8.12 3.22
N GLY A 59 -6.35 8.27 2.03
CA GLY A 59 -5.64 9.48 1.63
C GLY A 59 -4.15 9.47 1.98
N GLU A 60 -3.51 10.60 1.75
CA GLU A 60 -2.09 10.82 2.01
C GLU A 60 -1.80 10.89 3.52
N ALA A 61 -0.60 10.51 3.91
CA ALA A 61 -0.12 10.62 5.29
C ALA A 61 1.37 10.95 5.32
N GLU A 62 1.80 11.52 6.43
CA GLU A 62 3.20 11.87 6.67
C GLU A 62 4.01 10.63 7.06
N ALA A 63 5.34 10.69 6.83
CA ALA A 63 6.28 9.64 7.21
C ALA A 63 6.15 9.25 8.70
N ALA A 64 5.99 10.24 9.58
CA ALA A 64 5.83 10.04 11.02
C ALA A 64 4.58 9.22 11.39
N THR A 65 3.50 9.33 10.60
CA THR A 65 2.29 8.52 10.78
C THR A 65 2.58 7.05 10.47
N PHE A 66 3.26 6.77 9.35
CA PHE A 66 3.65 5.41 9.00
C PHE A 66 4.60 4.80 10.04
N GLU A 67 5.60 5.55 10.48
CA GLU A 67 6.55 5.10 11.49
C GLU A 67 5.85 4.77 12.81
N SER A 68 4.99 5.65 13.31
CA SER A 68 4.23 5.42 14.54
C SER A 68 3.37 4.16 14.48
N MET A 69 2.69 3.93 13.35
CA MET A 69 1.89 2.74 13.12
C MET A 69 2.73 1.46 13.15
N VAL A 70 3.86 1.45 12.45
CA VAL A 70 4.75 0.27 12.41
C VAL A 70 5.35 0.02 13.79
N GLN A 71 5.82 1.05 14.49
CA GLN A 71 6.39 0.93 15.84
C GLN A 71 5.38 0.33 16.84
N ALA A 72 4.08 0.64 16.71
CA ALA A 72 3.05 0.04 17.54
C ALA A 72 2.95 -1.49 17.36
N LEU A 73 3.28 -2.03 16.17
CA LEU A 73 3.28 -3.47 15.90
C LEU A 73 4.58 -4.17 16.32
N LEU A 74 5.66 -3.42 16.57
CA LEU A 74 6.94 -3.97 16.98
C LEU A 74 7.09 -4.13 18.50
N LYS A 75 6.20 -3.50 19.29
CA LYS A 75 6.27 -3.48 20.77
C LYS A 75 5.68 -4.73 21.44
N ASN A 76 5.30 -5.74 20.67
CA ASN A 76 4.75 -7.02 21.14
C ASN A 76 5.73 -8.16 20.87
#